data_AF-A0A962DIR1-F1
#
_entry.id   AF-A0A962DIR1-F1
#
_cell.length_a   1.000
_cell.length_b   1.000
_cell.length_c   1.000
_cell.angle_alpha   90.00
_cell.angle_beta   90.00
_cell.angle_gamma   90.00
#
_symmetry.space_group_name_H-M   'P 1'
#
loop_
_entity.id
_entity.type
_entity.pdbx_description
1 polymer ?
#
loop_
_entity_poly.entity_id
_entity_poly.type
_entity_poly.pdbx_seq_one_letter_code
_entity_poly.pdbx_strand_id
1 'polypeptide(L)' 'ELRKNYPNLTVLENQRWIDQEKFITSAGISAGIDMSLYIVSQIYGIQIAEKTARQMEYDWIKTS' A
#
# COMPACT_ATOMS: atom_id res chain seq x y z
N GLU A 1 -3.99 18.91 -4.00
CA GLU A 1 -5.14 19.04 -4.93
C GLU A 1 -6.35 18.20 -4.53
N LEU A 2 -6.18 16.93 -4.14
CA LEU A 2 -7.29 16.03 -3.79
C LEU A 2 -8.24 16.63 -2.72
N ARG A 3 -7.71 17.09 -1.58
CA ARG A 3 -8.51 17.74 -0.51
C ARG A 3 -9.24 19.00 -0.99
N LYS A 4 -8.65 19.75 -1.94
CA LYS A 4 -9.24 20.97 -2.49
C LYS A 4 -10.42 20.65 -3.40
N ASN A 5 -10.31 19.59 -4.20
CA ASN A 5 -11.32 19.21 -5.19
C ASN A 5 -12.44 18.33 -4.59
N TYR A 6 -12.17 17.67 -3.46
CA TYR A 6 -13.09 16.78 -2.76
C TYR A 6 -13.14 17.12 -1.26
N PRO A 7 -13.88 18.17 -0.86
CA PRO A 7 -13.86 18.67 0.53
C PRO A 7 -14.45 17.68 1.56
N ASN A 8 -15.29 16.74 1.12
CA ASN A 8 -15.86 15.70 1.97
C ASN A 8 -14.96 14.44 2.07
N LEU A 9 -13.82 14.41 1.37
CA LEU A 9 -12.88 13.29 1.41
C LEU A 9 -11.88 13.51 2.56
N THR A 10 -11.80 12.54 3.47
CA THR A 10 -10.74 12.49 4.47
C THR A 10 -9.43 12.11 3.81
N VAL A 11 -8.57 13.10 3.58
CA VAL A 11 -7.22 12.89 3.03
C VAL A 11 -6.22 12.83 4.18
N LEU A 12 -5.68 11.62 4.44
CA LEU A 12 -4.57 11.43 5.36
C LEU A 12 -3.25 11.68 4.63
N GLU A 13 -2.46 12.62 5.12
CA GLU A 13 -1.15 12.95 4.56
C GLU A 13 -0.06 12.06 5.15
N ASN A 14 1.06 11.95 4.44
CA ASN A 14 2.24 11.18 4.84
C ASN A 14 2.01 9.68 5.04
N GLN A 15 0.93 9.14 4.48
CA GLN A 15 0.66 7.70 4.44
C GLN A 15 1.03 7.15 3.07
N ARG A 16 1.77 6.03 3.05
CA ARG A 16 2.07 5.33 1.80
C ARG A 16 0.82 4.65 1.27
N TRP A 17 0.08 3.98 2.13
CA TRP A 17 -1.17 3.33 1.81
C TRP A 17 -2.08 3.27 3.03
N ILE A 18 -3.37 3.00 2.84
CA ILE A 18 -4.34 2.86 3.92
C ILE A 18 -5.20 1.65 3.60
N ASP A 19 -5.36 0.76 4.58
CA ASP A 19 -6.33 -0.32 4.55
C ASP A 19 -7.54 0.03 5.43
N GLN A 20 -8.72 -0.02 4.85
CA GLN A 20 -10.01 0.20 5.48
C GLN A 20 -10.92 -1.03 5.35
N GLU A 21 -10.35 -2.22 5.52
CA GLU A 21 -10.95 -3.57 5.42
C GLU A 21 -11.51 -3.89 4.03
N LYS A 22 -12.48 -3.09 3.58
CA LYS A 22 -13.13 -3.21 2.26
C LYS A 22 -12.33 -2.53 1.15
N PHE A 23 -11.58 -1.48 1.48
CA PHE A 23 -10.87 -0.67 0.50
C PHE A 23 -9.43 -0.44 0.94
N ILE A 24 -8.50 -0.61 0.00
CA ILE A 24 -7.09 -0.28 0.20
C ILE A 24 -6.68 0.71 -0.88
N THR A 25 -6.00 1.78 -0.47
CA THR A 25 -5.57 2.88 -1.36
C THR A 25 -4.10 3.21 -1.15
N SER A 26 -3.39 3.66 -2.19
CA SER A 26 -1.96 3.99 -2.15
C SER A 26 -1.64 5.36 -2.75
N ALA A 27 -0.63 6.03 -2.19
CA ALA A 27 -0.19 7.38 -2.58
C ALA A 27 0.95 7.38 -3.63
N GLY A 28 0.79 6.64 -4.74
CA GLY A 28 1.74 6.64 -5.86
C GLY A 28 2.28 5.24 -6.22
N ILE A 29 3.27 5.19 -7.12
CA ILE A 29 3.75 3.93 -7.72
C ILE A 29 4.44 3.04 -6.68
N SER A 30 5.50 3.53 -6.02
CA SER A 30 6.23 2.74 -5.02
C SER A 30 5.34 2.35 -3.84
N ALA A 31 4.53 3.30 -3.36
CA ALA A 31 3.49 3.05 -2.36
C ALA A 31 2.50 1.95 -2.80
N GLY A 32 2.13 1.92 -4.09
CA GLY A 32 1.25 0.89 -4.65
C GLY A 32 1.92 -0.48 -4.72
N ILE A 33 3.22 -0.55 -4.95
CA ILE A 33 4.00 -1.81 -4.89
C ILE A 33 4.05 -2.32 -3.45
N ASP A 34 4.38 -1.45 -2.49
CA ASP A 34 4.39 -1.81 -1.06
C ASP A 34 3.02 -2.31 -0.59
N MET A 35 1.95 -1.60 -0.98
CA MET A 35 0.56 -1.97 -0.72
C MET A 35 0.21 -3.33 -1.34
N SER A 36 0.63 -3.58 -2.58
CA SER A 36 0.36 -4.85 -3.25
C SER A 36 1.03 -6.03 -2.53
N LEU A 37 2.27 -5.85 -2.07
CA LEU A 37 2.98 -6.86 -1.28
C LEU A 37 2.34 -7.05 0.11
N TYR A 38 1.82 -5.98 0.71
CA TYR A 38 0.98 -6.08 1.91
C TYR A 38 -0.25 -6.96 1.65
N ILE A 39 -0.99 -6.75 0.55
CA ILE A 39 -2.15 -7.58 0.19
C ILE A 39 -1.74 -9.05 -0.01
N VAL A 40 -0.63 -9.31 -0.71
CA VAL A 40 -0.10 -10.67 -0.87
C VAL A 40 0.18 -11.30 0.50
N SER A 41 0.70 -10.53 1.46
CA SER A 41 0.95 -11.03 2.83
C SER A 41 -0.32 -11.41 3.57
N GLN A 42 -1.43 -10.71 3.33
CA GLN A 42 -2.73 -11.01 3.96
C GLN A 42 -3.39 -12.25 3.35
N ILE A 43 -3.28 -12.44 2.03
CA ILE A 43 -3.96 -13.53 1.31
C ILE A 43 -3.15 -14.83 1.35
N TYR A 44 -1.83 -14.74 1.14
CA TYR A 44 -0.94 -15.88 0.93
C TYR A 44 0.11 -16.03 2.04
N GLY A 45 0.13 -15.13 3.02
CA GLY A 45 1.09 -15.16 4.13
C GLY A 45 2.38 -14.38 3.84
N ILE A 46 3.03 -13.95 4.93
CA ILE A 46 4.20 -13.06 4.87
C ILE A 46 5.39 -13.68 4.11
N GLN A 47 5.59 -15.00 4.20
CA GLN A 47 6.73 -15.65 3.54
C GLN A 47 6.65 -15.56 2.01
N ILE A 48 5.42 -15.65 1.46
CA ILE A 48 5.20 -15.51 0.02
C ILE A 48 5.44 -14.05 -0.40
N ALA A 49 4.90 -13.08 0.33
CA ALA A 49 5.13 -11.66 0.04
C ALA A 49 6.62 -11.28 0.03
N GLU A 50 7.38 -11.72 1.04
CA GLU A 50 8.84 -11.46 1.08
C GLU A 50 9.59 -12.16 -0.03
N LYS A 51 9.19 -13.39 -0.41
CA LYS A 51 9.78 -14.07 -1.56
C LYS A 51 9.50 -13.31 -2.85
N THR A 52 8.27 -12.85 -3.06
CA THR A 52 7.89 -12.03 -4.21
C THR A 52 8.69 -10.73 -4.28
N ALA A 53 8.80 -10.00 -3.17
CA ALA A 53 9.62 -8.79 -3.09
C ALA A 53 11.09 -9.06 -3.50
N ARG A 54 11.69 -10.14 -2.96
CA ARG A 54 13.05 -10.56 -3.33
C ARG A 54 13.17 -10.93 -4.81
N GLN A 55 12.20 -11.63 -5.38
CA GLN A 55 12.19 -11.98 -6.81
C GLN A 55 12.07 -10.76 -7.73
N MET A 56 11.42 -9.70 -7.26
CA MET A 56 11.31 -8.43 -7.97
C MET A 56 12.55 -7.53 -7.76
N GLU A 57 13.52 -7.96 -6.95
CA GLU A 57 14.65 -7.13 -6.49
C GLU A 57 14.18 -5.80 -5.86
N TYR A 58 13.03 -5.84 -5.18
CA TYR A 58 12.37 -4.67 -4.65
C TYR A 58 12.54 -4.58 -3.12
N ASP A 59 13.00 -3.41 -2.65
CA ASP A 59 13.13 -3.13 -1.21
C ASP A 59 11.76 -2.77 -0.63
N TRP A 60 11.12 -3.76 -0.02
CA TRP A 60 9.74 -3.64 0.43
C TRP A 60 9.63 -2.90 1.76
N ILE A 61 8.99 -1.72 1.73
CA ILE A 61 8.64 -0.95 2.92
C ILE A 61 7.31 -1.46 3.47
N LYS A 62 7.36 -2.24 4.56
CA LYS A 62 6.21 -2.93 5.16
C LYS A 62 5.27 -2.01 5.94
N THR A 63 5.67 -0.78 6.23
CA THR A 63 4.90 0.18 7.03
C THR A 63 4.13 1.14 6.14
N SER A 64 2.86 1.39 6.48
CA SER A 64 2.05 2.45 5.86
C SER A 64 2.48 3.83 6.31
#